data_AF-A0A927IZ80-F1
#
_entry.id   AF-A0A927IZ80-F1
#
_cell.length_a   1.000
_cell.length_b   1.000
_cell.length_c   1.000
_cell.angle_alpha   90.00
_cell.angle_beta   90.00
_cell.angle_gamma   90.00
#
_symmetry.space_group_name_H-M   'P 1'
#
loop_
_entity.id
_entity.type
_entity.pdbx_description
1 polymer ?
#
loop_
_entity_poly.entity_id
_entity_poly.type
_entity_poly.pdbx_seq_one_letter_code
_entity_poly.pdbx_strand_id
1 'polypeptide(L)'
;MHWPPDASDETDPRHVFLDAHDVMARYGWGKTKGYQNLKDRDLVPPPVMTHPDRWRLDQLLALEEKRMVLAEAASEVLIAPAREEVGIADLLPQAKHRRRAG
;
A
#
# COMPACT_ATOMS: atom_id res chain seq x y z
N MET A 1 -24.86 -33.28 19.75
CA MET A 1 -23.80 -33.37 18.73
C MET A 1 -22.98 -32.10 18.81
N HIS A 2 -21.73 -32.22 19.24
CA HIS A 2 -20.81 -31.11 19.48
C HIS A 2 -20.13 -30.76 18.15
N TRP A 3 -20.41 -29.57 17.61
CA TRP A 3 -19.69 -28.99 16.49
C TRP A 3 -18.23 -28.75 16.94
N PRO A 4 -17.18 -29.11 16.18
CA PRO A 4 -15.82 -28.71 16.55
C PRO A 4 -15.76 -27.17 16.51
N PRO A 5 -15.14 -26.48 17.48
CA PRO A 5 -14.90 -25.05 17.34
C PRO A 5 -14.15 -24.85 16.02
N ASP A 6 -14.72 -24.02 15.16
CA ASP A 6 -14.14 -23.67 13.88
C ASP A 6 -12.78 -23.02 14.16
N ALA A 7 -11.70 -23.62 13.69
CA ALA A 7 -10.33 -23.09 13.84
C ALA A 7 -10.20 -21.65 13.25
N SER A 8 -11.21 -21.20 12.51
CA SER A 8 -11.35 -19.83 12.01
C SER A 8 -11.50 -18.78 13.12
N ASP A 9 -12.02 -19.11 14.31
CA ASP A 9 -12.18 -18.13 15.41
C ASP A 9 -10.84 -17.78 16.08
N GLU A 10 -9.92 -18.75 16.15
CA GLU A 10 -8.60 -18.58 16.80
C GLU A 10 -7.66 -17.69 15.97
N THR A 11 -7.97 -17.48 14.69
CA THR A 11 -7.15 -16.69 13.75
C THR A 11 -7.88 -15.49 13.15
N ASP A 12 -9.05 -15.10 13.67
CA ASP A 12 -9.72 -13.87 13.21
C ASP A 12 -8.81 -12.66 13.56
N PRO A 13 -8.31 -11.90 12.56
CA PRO A 13 -7.45 -10.73 12.80
C PRO A 13 -8.13 -9.66 13.68
N ARG A 14 -9.46 -9.71 13.82
CA ARG A 14 -10.21 -8.84 14.74
C ARG A 14 -9.90 -9.09 16.21
N HIS A 15 -9.47 -10.30 16.56
CA HIS A 15 -9.11 -10.70 17.92
C HIS A 15 -7.59 -10.59 18.19
N VAL A 16 -6.80 -10.19 17.17
CA VAL A 16 -5.34 -10.04 17.29
C VAL A 16 -5.00 -8.61 17.65
N PHE A 17 -4.39 -8.44 18.84
CA PHE A 17 -3.94 -7.14 19.35
C PHE A 17 -2.41 -7.10 19.42
N LEU A 18 -1.83 -6.16 18.69
CA LEU A 18 -0.39 -5.91 18.63
C LEU A 18 0.00 -4.83 19.63
N ASP A 19 1.17 -4.98 20.26
CA ASP A 19 1.79 -3.88 20.98
C ASP A 19 2.62 -2.96 20.06
N ALA A 20 3.19 -1.90 20.64
CA ALA A 20 4.03 -0.96 19.91
C ALA A 20 5.23 -1.63 19.22
N HIS A 21 5.84 -2.65 19.85
CA HIS A 21 6.99 -3.33 19.29
C HIS A 21 6.60 -4.18 18.08
N ASP A 22 5.50 -4.91 18.18
CA ASP A 22 4.96 -5.72 17.09
C ASP A 22 4.58 -4.86 15.88
N VAL A 23 3.93 -3.71 16.12
CA VAL A 23 3.60 -2.75 15.06
C VAL A 23 4.86 -2.19 14.41
N MET A 24 5.86 -1.79 15.19
CA MET A 24 7.14 -1.31 14.65
C MET A 24 7.85 -2.39 13.83
N ALA A 25 7.85 -3.64 14.30
CA ALA A 25 8.45 -4.77 13.59
C ALA A 25 7.76 -5.03 12.25
N ARG A 26 6.41 -4.98 12.21
CA ARG A 26 5.62 -5.16 10.99
C ARG A 26 6.01 -4.17 9.90
N TYR A 27 6.18 -2.90 10.26
CA TYR A 27 6.55 -1.86 9.29
C TYR A 27 8.07 -1.71 9.09
N GLY A 28 8.89 -2.56 9.72
CA GLY A 28 10.35 -2.48 9.63
C GLY A 28 10.92 -1.20 10.24
N TRP A 29 10.25 -0.60 11.22
CA TRP A 29 10.69 0.63 11.87
C TRP A 29 11.69 0.34 12.99
N GLY A 30 12.84 1.01 12.97
CA GLY A 30 13.77 1.01 14.10
C GLY A 30 13.18 1.74 15.31
N LYS A 31 13.57 1.36 16.54
CA LYS A 31 12.95 1.82 17.80
C LYS A 31 12.67 3.32 17.87
N THR A 32 13.69 4.18 17.68
CA THR A 32 13.53 5.64 17.83
C THR A 32 12.56 6.23 16.81
N LYS A 33 12.70 5.84 15.53
CA LYS A 33 11.82 6.32 14.46
C LYS A 33 10.42 5.72 14.58
N GLY A 34 10.32 4.47 15.02
CA GLY A 34 9.07 3.74 15.19
C GLY A 34 8.17 4.40 16.21
N TYR A 35 8.67 4.79 17.39
CA TYR A 35 7.86 5.53 18.36
C TYR A 35 7.41 6.90 17.87
N GLN A 36 8.18 7.56 17.00
CA GLN A 36 7.74 8.79 16.35
C GLN A 36 6.64 8.52 15.33
N ASN A 37 6.79 7.47 14.52
CA ASN A 37 5.79 7.06 13.55
C ASN A 37 4.49 6.58 14.22
N LEU A 38 4.56 5.98 15.42
CA LEU A 38 3.37 5.56 16.19
C LEU A 38 2.48 6.74 16.64
N LYS A 39 3.04 7.95 16.65
CA LYS A 39 2.32 9.20 16.95
C LYS A 39 1.69 9.81 15.69
N ASP A 40 2.13 9.39 14.51
CA ASP A 40 1.64 9.89 13.24
C ASP A 40 0.42 9.09 12.78
N ARG A 41 -0.73 9.78 12.69
CA ARG A 41 -2.02 9.15 12.39
C ARG A 41 -2.22 8.86 10.91
N ASP A 42 -1.38 9.42 10.04
CA ASP A 42 -1.38 9.11 8.62
C ASP A 42 -0.58 7.84 8.33
N LEU A 43 0.34 7.46 9.24
CA LEU A 43 1.13 6.25 9.14
C LEU A 43 0.48 5.04 9.82
N VAL A 44 -0.13 5.25 10.99
CA VAL A 44 -0.77 4.18 11.75
C VAL A 44 -2.04 4.72 12.45
N PRO A 45 -3.14 3.95 12.50
CA PRO A 45 -4.32 4.37 13.24
C PRO A 45 -4.01 4.56 14.74
N PRO A 46 -4.85 5.29 15.47
CA PRO A 46 -4.78 5.32 16.93
C PRO A 46 -4.97 3.89 17.50
N PRO A 47 -4.32 3.56 18.63
CA PRO A 47 -4.53 2.29 19.29
C PRO A 47 -5.99 2.19 19.78
N VAL A 48 -6.52 0.98 19.77
CA VAL A 48 -7.91 0.68 20.18
C VAL A 48 -8.04 0.65 21.70
N MET A 49 -6.98 0.24 22.39
CA MET A 49 -6.86 0.37 23.84
C MET A 49 -5.67 1.26 24.14
N THR A 50 -5.83 2.18 25.10
CA THR A 50 -4.73 2.98 25.62
C THR A 50 -4.39 2.48 27.03
N HIS A 51 -3.09 2.37 27.34
CA HIS A 51 -2.55 1.90 28.62
C HIS A 51 -2.76 0.40 28.97
N PRO A 52 -1.97 -0.53 28.40
CA PRO A 52 -0.94 -0.30 27.38
C PRO A 52 -1.56 -0.10 25.99
N ASP A 53 -0.86 0.62 25.12
CA ASP A 53 -1.33 0.85 23.76
C ASP A 53 -1.41 -0.47 22.98
N ARG A 54 -2.58 -0.74 22.40
CA ARG A 54 -2.83 -1.93 21.58
C ARG A 54 -3.50 -1.58 20.27
N TRP A 55 -2.95 -2.08 19.18
CA TRP A 55 -3.51 -1.94 17.83
C TRP A 55 -4.18 -3.24 17.41
N ARG A 56 -5.38 -3.17 16.84
CA ARG A 56 -6.01 -4.36 16.24
C ARG A 56 -5.45 -4.60 14.85
N LEU A 57 -5.11 -5.85 14.54
CA LEU A 57 -4.49 -6.21 13.26
C LEU A 57 -5.41 -5.91 12.07
N ASP A 58 -6.71 -6.15 12.20
CA ASP A 58 -7.70 -5.82 11.16
C ASP A 58 -7.68 -4.34 10.76
N GLN A 59 -7.55 -3.44 11.74
CA GLN A 59 -7.50 -2.00 11.51
C GLN A 59 -6.22 -1.59 10.75
N LEU A 60 -5.10 -2.23 11.06
CA LEU A 60 -3.82 -2.00 10.35
C LEU A 60 -3.92 -2.47 8.90
N LEU A 61 -4.45 -3.67 8.68
CA LEU A 61 -4.66 -4.22 7.33
C LEU A 61 -5.61 -3.35 6.49
N ALA A 62 -6.71 -2.88 7.08
CA ALA A 62 -7.66 -2.00 6.38
C ALA A 62 -7.01 -0.65 5.98
N LEU A 63 -6.12 -0.11 6.81
CA LEU A 63 -5.37 1.10 6.45
C LEU A 63 -4.39 0.81 5.30
N GLU A 64 -3.66 -0.30 5.36
CA GLU A 64 -2.72 -0.73 4.32
C GLU A 64 -3.44 -0.90 2.96
N GLU A 65 -4.58 -1.59 2.95
CA GLU A 65 -5.41 -1.78 1.76
C GLU A 65 -5.88 -0.43 1.18
N LYS A 66 -6.39 0.47 2.02
CA LYS A 66 -6.79 1.81 1.60
C LYS A 66 -5.63 2.57 0.95
N ARG A 67 -4.41 2.44 1.47
CA ARG A 67 -3.22 3.08 0.90
C ARG A 67 -2.83 2.48 -0.43
N MET A 68 -2.96 1.16 -0.60
CA MET A 68 -2.72 0.50 -1.88
C MET A 68 -3.72 1.00 -2.94
N VAL A 69 -5.01 1.04 -2.61
CA VAL A 69 -6.05 1.55 -3.52
C VAL A 69 -5.81 3.00 -3.92
N LEU A 70 -5.41 3.86 -2.97
CA LEU A 70 -5.08 5.25 -3.28
C LEU A 70 -3.84 5.38 -4.18
N ALA A 71 -2.82 4.55 -3.94
CA ALA A 71 -1.60 4.53 -4.76
C ALA A 71 -1.87 3.99 -6.18
N GLU A 72 -2.74 2.99 -6.30
CA GLU A 72 -3.20 2.45 -7.58
C GLU A 72 -3.97 3.51 -8.37
N ALA A 73 -4.95 4.18 -7.75
CA ALA A 73 -5.69 5.28 -8.37
C ALA A 73 -4.77 6.44 -8.79
N ALA A 74 -3.79 6.82 -7.95
CA ALA A 74 -2.80 7.83 -8.32
C ALA A 74 -1.94 7.41 -9.51
N SER A 75 -1.61 6.11 -9.61
CA SER A 75 -0.86 5.56 -10.74
C SER A 75 -1.70 5.56 -12.02
N GLU A 76 -2.98 5.24 -11.95
CA GLU A 76 -3.89 5.33 -13.11
C GLU A 76 -4.00 6.76 -13.65
N VAL A 77 -4.06 7.77 -12.77
CA VAL A 77 -4.05 9.19 -13.19
C VAL A 77 -2.75 9.56 -13.90
N LEU A 78 -1.61 9.02 -13.46
CA LEU A 78 -0.32 9.23 -14.12
C LEU A 78 -0.21 8.51 -15.47
N ILE A 79 -0.90 7.38 -15.64
CA ILE A 79 -0.90 6.55 -16.87
C ILE A 79 -1.97 7.02 -17.86
N ALA A 80 -3.01 7.74 -17.41
CA ALA A 80 -4.03 8.31 -18.27
C ALA A 80 -3.37 9.17 -19.35
N PRO A 81 -3.52 8.82 -20.65
CA PRO A 81 -2.80 9.52 -21.69
C PRO A 81 -3.37 10.94 -21.78
N ALA A 82 -2.49 11.93 -21.63
CA ALA A 82 -2.57 13.08 -22.51
C ALA A 82 -2.53 12.51 -23.94
N ARG A 83 -3.71 12.27 -24.49
CA ARG A 83 -3.93 11.63 -25.79
C ARG A 83 -3.62 12.64 -26.88
N GLU A 84 -2.37 13.02 -26.96
CA GLU A 84 -1.75 13.46 -28.21
C GLU A 84 -0.69 12.40 -28.49
N GLU A 85 -1.12 11.36 -29.21
CA GLU A 85 -0.25 10.32 -29.74
C GLU A 85 0.70 10.98 -30.76
N VAL A 86 1.74 11.67 -30.29
CA VAL A 86 2.93 11.87 -31.10
C VAL A 86 3.60 10.50 -31.12
N GLY A 87 3.28 9.74 -32.18
CA GLY A 87 3.84 8.42 -32.36
C GLY A 87 5.35 8.51 -32.33
N ILE A 88 6.02 7.51 -31.75
CA ILE A 88 7.50 7.46 -31.70
C ILE A 88 8.11 7.62 -33.12
N ALA A 89 7.35 7.27 -34.16
CA ALA A 89 7.69 7.50 -35.56
C ALA A 89 7.83 8.98 -35.97
N ASP A 90 7.11 9.90 -35.31
CA ASP A 90 7.18 11.34 -35.56
C ASP A 90 8.39 12.00 -34.87
N LEU A 91 8.96 11.34 -33.85
CA LEU A 91 10.15 11.80 -33.15
C LEU A 91 11.45 11.28 -33.78
N LEU A 92 11.36 10.35 -34.72
CA LEU A 92 12.51 9.82 -35.44
C LEU A 92 12.78 10.65 -36.71
N PRO A 93 14.02 11.09 -36.96
CA PRO A 93 14.36 11.79 -38.18
C PRO A 93 14.05 10.90 -39.40
N GLN A 94 13.12 11.34 -40.23
CA GLN A 94 12.66 10.60 -41.40
C GLN A 94 13.84 10.30 -42.34
N ALA A 95 14.09 9.02 -42.60
CA ALA A 95 15.18 8.58 -43.47
C ALA A 95 14.98 9.10 -44.89
N LYS A 96 15.89 9.96 -45.34
CA LYS A 96 15.89 10.64 -46.64
C LYS A 96 15.97 9.59 -47.77
N HIS A 97 14.84 9.26 -48.37
CA HIS A 97 14.75 8.34 -49.50
C HIS A 97 15.56 8.91 -50.69
N ARG A 98 16.73 8.33 -50.97
CA ARG A 98 17.49 8.59 -52.20
C ARG A 98 16.76 7.93 -53.36
N ARG A 99 16.14 8.74 -54.22
CA ARG A 99 15.66 8.31 -55.54
C ARG A 99 16.84 7.71 -56.31
N ARG A 100 16.79 6.42 -56.60
CA ARG A 100 17.69 5.80 -57.58
C ARG A 100 17.02 5.98 -58.94
N ALA A 101 17.59 6.88 -59.74
CA ALA A 101 17.32 6.95 -61.16
C ALA A 101 17.83 5.66 -61.81
N GLY A 102 17.00 5.09 -62.68
CA GLY A 102 17.29 3.97 -63.57
C GLY A 102 16.27 4.00 -64.68
#